data_AF-A0A061PBV0-F1
#
_entry.id   AF-A0A061PBV0-F1
#
_cell.length_a   1.000
_cell.length_b   1.000
_cell.length_c   1.000
_cell.angle_alpha   90.00
_cell.angle_beta   90.00
_cell.angle_gamma   90.00
#
_symmetry.space_group_name_H-M   'P 1'
#
loop_
_entity.id
_entity.type
_entity.pdbx_description
1 polymer ?
#
loop_
_entity_poly.entity_id
_entity_poly.type
_entity_poly.pdbx_seq_one_letter_code
_entity_poly.pdbx_strand_id
1 'polypeptide(L)'
;MGMKTWRWLKKLLKKLHPTSLFNQFTQIRYKLFSISVVFMIIFGVCGLVIFHLLSSLYNDKVYEEAENNLRVSANVLDRELNYIEDFTFQVATDPTMQVIMDRIDMPIRNYNYFRTRENLIERLTFFINQEHYFNSAQIMDSNGRLISAGMWTNLNIDYQWVNHEIRNVGGRNVWQGVDDQGF
;
A
#
# COMPACT_ATOMS: atom_id res chain seq x y z
N MET A 1 0.12 -7.53 -43.10
CA MET A 1 -0.93 -8.55 -42.83
C MET A 1 -2.38 -8.05 -43.06
N GLY A 2 -2.64 -6.85 -43.61
CA GLY A 2 -3.97 -6.24 -43.65
C GLY A 2 -4.80 -6.38 -44.95
N MET A 3 -4.24 -6.93 -46.03
CA MET A 3 -4.93 -6.95 -47.34
C MET A 3 -5.88 -8.16 -47.51
N LYS A 4 -5.58 -9.28 -46.84
CA LYS A 4 -6.41 -10.51 -46.86
C LYS A 4 -7.67 -10.35 -46.01
N THR A 5 -7.54 -9.75 -44.83
CA THR A 5 -8.66 -9.46 -43.92
C THR A 5 -9.67 -8.52 -44.57
N TRP A 6 -9.21 -7.46 -45.23
CA TRP A 6 -10.08 -6.51 -45.94
C TRP A 6 -10.86 -7.14 -47.11
N ARG A 7 -10.22 -8.04 -47.87
CA ARG A 7 -10.86 -8.76 -48.98
C ARG A 7 -11.92 -9.75 -48.50
N TRP A 8 -11.69 -10.41 -47.37
CA TRP A 8 -12.65 -11.30 -46.73
C TRP A 8 -13.83 -10.51 -46.14
N LEU A 9 -13.56 -9.39 -45.49
CA LEU A 9 -14.57 -8.48 -44.94
C LEU A 9 -15.47 -7.88 -46.02
N LYS A 10 -14.91 -7.46 -47.16
CA LYS A 10 -15.69 -7.02 -48.34
C LYS A 10 -16.56 -8.14 -48.91
N LYS A 11 -16.06 -9.38 -48.99
CA LYS A 11 -16.86 -10.54 -49.44
C LYS A 11 -18.00 -10.85 -48.47
N LEU A 12 -17.74 -10.75 -47.16
CA LEU A 12 -18.72 -10.98 -46.12
C LEU A 12 -19.80 -9.88 -46.13
N LEU A 13 -19.39 -8.61 -46.21
CA LEU A 13 -20.29 -7.45 -46.39
C LEU A 13 -21.15 -7.57 -47.65
N LYS A 14 -20.59 -8.04 -48.76
CA LYS A 14 -21.33 -8.23 -50.01
C LYS A 14 -22.35 -9.38 -49.92
N LYS A 15 -22.06 -10.43 -49.14
CA LYS A 15 -22.99 -11.54 -48.84
C LYS A 15 -24.09 -11.16 -47.83
N LEU A 16 -23.76 -10.28 -46.89
CA LEU A 16 -24.71 -9.69 -45.93
C LEU A 16 -25.46 -8.49 -46.51
N HIS A 17 -25.13 -8.07 -47.73
CA HIS A 17 -25.78 -6.95 -48.39
C HIS A 17 -27.27 -7.28 -48.61
N PRO A 18 -28.18 -6.39 -48.20
CA PRO A 18 -29.61 -6.68 -48.12
C PRO A 18 -30.18 -7.19 -49.44
N THR A 19 -29.73 -6.67 -50.58
CA THR A 19 -30.24 -7.10 -51.90
C THR A 19 -29.96 -8.57 -52.25
N SER A 20 -28.90 -9.18 -51.70
CA SER A 20 -28.53 -10.58 -52.00
C SER A 20 -29.26 -11.61 -51.14
N LEU A 21 -29.53 -11.28 -49.86
CA LEU A 21 -30.35 -12.08 -48.95
C LEU A 21 -31.84 -11.95 -49.29
N PHE A 22 -32.27 -10.76 -49.71
CA PHE A 22 -33.67 -10.43 -49.98
C PHE A 22 -34.23 -11.04 -51.27
N ASN A 23 -33.37 -11.35 -52.25
CA ASN A 23 -33.80 -11.92 -53.53
C ASN A 23 -34.04 -13.45 -53.49
N GLN A 24 -33.69 -14.11 -52.37
CA GLN A 24 -33.96 -15.55 -52.17
C GLN A 24 -35.35 -15.83 -51.58
N PHE A 25 -36.00 -14.84 -50.98
CA PHE A 25 -37.31 -14.99 -50.35
C PHE A 25 -38.42 -14.40 -51.24
N THR A 26 -39.30 -15.26 -51.74
CA THR A 26 -40.37 -14.89 -52.70
C THR A 26 -41.59 -14.24 -52.04
N GLN A 27 -41.77 -14.37 -50.73
CA GLN A 27 -42.92 -13.81 -50.00
C GLN A 27 -42.55 -12.60 -49.12
N ILE A 28 -43.38 -11.55 -49.15
CA ILE A 28 -43.17 -10.25 -48.49
C ILE A 28 -42.96 -10.37 -46.97
N ARG A 29 -43.61 -11.33 -46.31
CA ARG A 29 -43.48 -11.58 -44.87
C ARG A 29 -42.05 -11.92 -44.42
N TYR A 30 -41.33 -12.73 -45.20
CA TYR A 30 -39.95 -13.14 -44.87
C TYR A 30 -38.93 -12.03 -45.17
N LYS A 31 -39.26 -11.16 -46.12
CA LYS A 31 -38.48 -9.96 -46.46
C LYS A 31 -38.44 -8.95 -45.32
N LEU A 32 -39.58 -8.66 -44.69
CA LEU A 32 -39.66 -7.79 -43.51
C LEU A 32 -38.90 -8.36 -42.31
N PHE A 33 -39.02 -9.68 -42.08
CA PHE A 33 -38.30 -10.37 -41.01
C PHE A 33 -36.78 -10.35 -41.22
N SER A 34 -36.29 -10.55 -42.45
CA SER A 34 -34.86 -10.47 -42.75
C SER A 34 -34.27 -9.08 -42.48
N ILE A 35 -35.03 -8.01 -42.75
CA ILE A 35 -34.57 -6.64 -42.49
C ILE A 35 -34.45 -6.40 -40.98
N SER A 36 -35.43 -6.82 -40.17
CA SER A 36 -35.37 -6.62 -38.72
C SER A 36 -34.19 -7.37 -38.09
N VAL A 37 -33.90 -8.59 -38.55
CA VAL A 37 -32.74 -9.37 -38.10
C VAL A 37 -31.42 -8.67 -38.45
N VAL A 38 -31.29 -8.13 -39.66
CA VAL A 38 -30.09 -7.38 -40.06
C VAL A 38 -29.92 -6.11 -39.22
N PHE A 39 -31.00 -5.36 -38.96
CA PHE A 39 -30.95 -4.21 -38.06
C PHE A 39 -30.55 -4.59 -36.63
N MET A 40 -31.12 -5.67 -36.09
CA MET A 40 -30.75 -6.18 -34.77
C MET A 40 -29.27 -6.52 -34.68
N ILE A 41 -28.71 -7.16 -35.72
CA ILE A 41 -27.27 -7.46 -35.79
C ILE A 41 -26.45 -6.17 -35.83
N ILE A 42 -26.85 -5.17 -36.62
CA ILE A 42 -26.14 -3.89 -36.71
C ILE A 42 -26.13 -3.17 -35.35
N PHE A 43 -27.27 -3.08 -34.67
CA PHE A 43 -27.34 -2.49 -33.34
C PHE A 43 -26.55 -3.29 -32.30
N GLY A 44 -26.59 -4.63 -32.37
CA GLY A 44 -25.80 -5.48 -31.49
C GLY A 44 -24.30 -5.27 -31.66
N VAL A 45 -23.81 -5.21 -32.90
CA VAL A 45 -22.39 -4.94 -33.18
C VAL A 45 -22.01 -3.53 -32.75
N CYS A 46 -22.86 -2.53 -33.02
CA CYS A 46 -22.61 -1.15 -32.61
C CYS A 46 -22.53 -1.01 -31.09
N GLY A 47 -23.46 -1.66 -30.37
CA GLY A 47 -23.46 -1.70 -28.90
C GLY A 47 -22.20 -2.36 -28.34
N LEU A 48 -21.73 -3.47 -28.94
CA LEU A 48 -20.49 -4.12 -28.53
C LEU A 48 -19.26 -3.23 -28.75
N VAL A 49 -19.19 -2.49 -29.86
CA VAL A 49 -18.09 -1.56 -30.14
C VAL A 49 -18.08 -0.41 -29.13
N ILE A 50 -19.25 0.20 -28.87
CA ILE A 50 -19.38 1.29 -27.90
C ILE A 50 -19.01 0.81 -26.49
N PHE A 51 -19.52 -0.37 -26.10
CA PHE A 51 -19.20 -0.97 -24.80
C PHE A 51 -17.70 -1.24 -24.66
N HIS A 52 -17.06 -1.76 -25.70
CA HIS A 52 -15.62 -2.02 -25.68
C HIS A 52 -14.80 -0.73 -25.52
N LEU A 53 -15.16 0.33 -26.26
CA LEU A 53 -14.49 1.64 -26.16
C LEU A 53 -14.68 2.27 -24.77
N LEU A 54 -15.90 2.25 -24.24
CA LEU A 54 -16.18 2.77 -22.90
C LEU A 54 -15.44 1.96 -21.83
N SER A 55 -15.40 0.64 -21.98
CA SER A 55 -14.71 -0.23 -21.02
C SER A 55 -13.19 -0.04 -21.04
N SER A 56 -12.56 0.17 -22.20
CA SER A 56 -11.11 0.42 -22.23
C SER A 56 -10.79 1.77 -21.59
N LEU A 57 -11.52 2.83 -21.97
CA LEU A 57 -11.33 4.17 -21.39
C LEU A 57 -11.59 4.18 -19.88
N TYR A 58 -12.60 3.45 -19.42
CA TYR A 58 -12.90 3.32 -18.00
C TYR A 58 -11.76 2.61 -17.27
N ASN A 59 -11.30 1.46 -17.79
CA ASN A 59 -10.19 0.73 -17.19
C ASN A 59 -8.94 1.61 -17.11
N ASP A 60 -8.55 2.27 -18.19
CA ASP A 60 -7.36 3.12 -18.22
C ASP A 60 -7.43 4.22 -17.15
N LYS A 61 -8.58 4.89 -17.01
CA LYS A 61 -8.79 5.92 -15.98
C LYS A 61 -8.76 5.35 -14.57
N VAL A 62 -9.41 4.21 -14.34
CA VAL A 62 -9.41 3.59 -13.00
C VAL A 62 -8.01 3.15 -12.62
N TYR A 63 -7.22 2.60 -13.55
CA TYR A 63 -5.83 2.24 -13.30
C TYR A 63 -4.97 3.47 -13.02
N GLU A 64 -5.09 4.54 -13.81
CA GLU A 64 -4.35 5.79 -13.59
C GLU A 64 -4.69 6.44 -12.25
N GLU A 65 -5.97 6.48 -11.89
CA GLU A 65 -6.43 7.04 -10.61
C GLU A 65 -5.96 6.19 -9.43
N ALA A 66 -6.03 4.85 -9.54
CA ALA A 66 -5.51 3.94 -8.53
C ALA A 66 -4.00 4.09 -8.35
N GLU A 67 -3.24 4.13 -9.45
CA GLU A 67 -1.78 4.34 -9.40
C GLU A 67 -1.44 5.69 -8.76
N ASN A 68 -2.14 6.76 -9.15
CA ASN A 68 -1.91 8.08 -8.57
C ASN A 68 -2.21 8.11 -7.07
N ASN A 69 -3.34 7.54 -6.63
CA ASN A 69 -3.68 7.45 -5.22
C ASN A 69 -2.66 6.64 -4.44
N LEU A 70 -2.25 5.47 -4.95
CA LEU A 70 -1.20 4.66 -4.33
C LEU A 70 0.11 5.43 -4.21
N ARG A 71 0.54 6.14 -5.26
CA ARG A 71 1.74 6.97 -5.23
C ARG A 71 1.64 8.08 -4.20
N VAL A 72 0.51 8.77 -4.10
CA VAL A 72 0.29 9.80 -3.09
C VAL A 72 0.36 9.20 -1.69
N SER A 73 -0.32 8.08 -1.44
CA SER A 73 -0.26 7.36 -0.16
C SER A 73 1.14 6.88 0.18
N ALA A 74 1.90 6.36 -0.79
CA ALA A 74 3.30 5.95 -0.60
C ALA A 74 4.19 7.15 -0.23
N ASN A 75 4.04 8.28 -0.93
CA ASN A 75 4.79 9.50 -0.59
C ASN A 75 4.46 10.03 0.81
N VAL A 76 3.22 9.88 1.27
CA VAL A 76 2.83 10.21 2.63
C VAL A 76 3.51 9.24 3.61
N LEU A 77 3.45 7.93 3.35
CA LEU A 77 4.10 6.93 4.19
C LEU A 77 5.61 7.18 4.32
N ASP A 78 6.30 7.44 3.22
CA ASP A 78 7.75 7.75 3.24
C ASP A 78 8.04 8.99 4.08
N ARG A 79 7.17 10.00 4.03
CA ARG A 79 7.33 11.21 4.86
C ARG A 79 7.15 10.91 6.35
N GLU A 80 6.14 10.12 6.70
CA GLU A 80 5.90 9.73 8.09
C GLU A 80 7.04 8.85 8.63
N LEU A 81 7.58 7.93 7.81
CA LEU A 81 8.73 7.12 8.18
C LEU A 81 9.99 7.96 8.40
N ASN A 82 10.28 8.90 7.50
CA ASN A 82 11.40 9.84 7.66
C ASN A 82 11.23 10.71 8.91
N TYR A 83 10.01 11.16 9.18
CA TYR A 83 9.69 11.93 10.37
C TYR A 83 9.95 11.13 11.67
N ILE A 84 9.56 9.85 11.71
CA ILE A 84 9.85 8.97 12.85
C ILE A 84 11.37 8.72 12.97
N GLU A 85 12.09 8.55 11.87
CA GLU A 85 13.55 8.44 11.86
C GLU A 85 14.23 9.69 12.44
N ASP A 86 13.85 10.88 11.99
CA ASP A 86 14.38 12.14 12.51
C ASP A 86 14.05 12.33 13.99
N PHE A 87 12.85 11.95 14.41
CA PHE A 87 12.43 12.01 15.81
C PHE A 87 13.24 11.04 16.68
N THR A 88 13.38 9.79 16.27
CA THR A 88 14.15 8.79 17.02
C THR A 88 15.63 9.15 17.10
N PHE A 89 16.19 9.72 16.03
CA PHE A 89 17.55 10.27 16.04
C PHE A 89 17.70 11.42 17.04
N GLN A 90 16.75 12.36 17.09
CA GLN A 90 16.73 13.43 18.08
C GLN A 90 16.66 12.90 19.51
N VAL A 91 15.84 11.89 19.77
CA VAL A 91 15.76 11.23 21.10
C VAL A 91 17.08 10.55 21.46
N ALA A 92 17.70 9.83 20.52
CA ALA A 92 18.95 9.11 20.74
C ALA A 92 20.17 10.04 20.92
N THR A 93 20.14 11.22 20.30
CA THR A 93 21.23 12.22 20.37
C THR A 93 20.97 13.35 21.37
N ASP A 94 19.85 13.34 22.09
CA ASP A 94 19.55 14.30 23.15
C ASP A 94 20.64 14.25 24.24
N PRO A 95 21.33 15.36 24.55
CA PRO A 95 22.41 15.36 25.54
C PRO A 95 21.95 14.93 26.93
N THR A 96 20.71 15.25 27.30
CA THR A 96 20.15 14.86 28.60
C THR A 96 19.91 13.35 28.64
N MET A 97 19.36 12.79 27.56
CA MET A 97 19.19 11.35 27.39
C MET A 97 20.53 10.62 27.49
N GLN A 98 21.57 11.08 26.79
CA GLN A 98 22.91 10.47 26.83
C GLN A 98 23.50 10.48 28.25
N VAL A 99 23.42 11.60 28.97
CA VAL A 99 23.89 11.69 30.35
C VAL A 99 23.12 10.76 31.30
N ILE A 100 21.82 10.56 31.07
CA ILE A 100 21.01 9.62 31.84
C ILE A 100 21.43 8.17 31.53
N MET A 101 21.67 7.84 30.26
CA MET A 101 22.12 6.51 29.84
C MET A 101 23.49 6.16 30.40
N ASP A 102 24.45 7.08 30.39
CA ASP A 102 25.78 6.86 30.96
C ASP A 102 25.73 6.53 32.47
N ARG A 103 24.69 7.01 33.17
CA ARG A 103 24.51 6.78 34.61
C ARG A 103 23.72 5.52 34.93
N ILE A 104 23.07 4.90 33.95
CA ILE A 104 22.20 3.73 34.17
C ILE A 104 22.98 2.41 34.32
N ASP A 105 24.29 2.44 34.04
CA ASP A 105 25.22 1.33 34.24
C ASP A 105 25.51 1.04 35.74
N MET A 106 24.85 1.74 36.66
CA MET A 106 24.98 1.47 38.10
C MET A 106 24.29 0.15 38.51
N PRO A 107 24.81 -0.53 39.56
CA PRO A 107 24.17 -1.71 40.12
C PRO A 107 22.74 -1.43 40.61
N ILE A 108 21.82 -2.34 40.30
CA ILE A 108 20.36 -2.23 40.57
C ILE A 108 20.05 -1.96 42.06
N ARG A 109 20.93 -2.36 42.98
CA ARG A 109 20.75 -2.17 44.44
C ARG A 109 21.03 -0.75 44.93
N ASN A 110 21.45 0.18 44.08
CA ASN A 110 21.73 1.55 44.46
C ASN A 110 20.46 2.43 44.32
N TYR A 111 20.15 3.24 45.34
CA TYR A 111 19.09 4.27 45.25
C TYR A 111 19.26 5.18 44.03
N ASN A 112 20.51 5.50 43.66
CA ASN A 112 20.81 6.32 42.49
C ASN A 112 20.39 5.66 41.17
N TYR A 113 20.36 4.33 41.10
CA TYR A 113 19.87 3.60 39.92
C TYR A 113 18.38 3.84 39.74
N PHE A 114 17.58 3.68 40.81
CA PHE A 114 16.13 3.94 40.75
C PHE A 114 15.84 5.38 40.34
N ARG A 115 16.54 6.36 40.93
CA ARG A 115 16.37 7.77 40.55
C ARG A 115 16.73 8.03 39.08
N THR A 116 17.81 7.43 38.59
CA THR A 116 18.23 7.58 37.18
C THR A 116 17.22 6.94 36.24
N ARG A 117 16.66 5.77 36.60
CA ARG A 117 15.61 5.10 35.85
C ARG A 117 14.32 5.92 35.79
N GLU A 118 13.88 6.52 36.89
CA GLU A 118 12.69 7.38 36.88
C GLU A 118 12.91 8.62 36.01
N ASN A 119 14.07 9.28 36.12
CA ASN A 119 14.41 10.40 35.23
C ASN A 119 14.38 10.01 33.75
N LEU A 120 14.80 8.78 33.42
CA LEU A 120 14.75 8.26 32.06
C LEU A 120 13.30 8.10 31.58
N ILE A 121 12.44 7.48 32.40
CA ILE A 121 11.03 7.29 32.08
C ILE A 121 10.33 8.64 31.91
N GLU A 122 10.61 9.62 32.77
CA GLU A 122 10.08 10.98 32.66
C GLU A 122 10.52 11.65 31.35
N ARG A 123 11.81 11.56 31.00
CA ARG A 123 12.35 12.14 29.76
C ARG A 123 11.76 11.48 28.51
N LEU A 124 11.62 10.15 28.50
CA LEU A 124 10.97 9.42 27.41
C LEU A 124 9.49 9.77 27.30
N THR A 125 8.79 9.86 28.42
CA THR A 125 7.37 10.25 28.45
C THR A 125 7.18 11.67 27.91
N PHE A 126 8.11 12.59 28.23
CA PHE A 126 8.11 13.93 27.66
C PHE A 126 8.27 13.93 26.13
N PHE A 127 9.13 13.08 25.57
CA PHE A 127 9.25 12.93 24.11
C PHE A 127 8.01 12.33 23.47
N ILE A 128 7.49 11.22 24.02
CA ILE A 128 6.29 10.56 23.50
C ILE A 128 5.09 11.52 23.51
N ASN A 129 4.91 12.29 24.59
CA ASN A 129 3.76 13.18 24.73
C ASN A 129 3.83 14.46 23.87
N GLN A 130 4.98 14.78 23.29
CA GLN A 130 5.07 15.88 22.32
C GLN A 130 4.38 15.54 21.00
N GLU A 131 4.14 14.25 20.75
CA GLU A 131 3.74 13.75 19.46
C GLU A 131 2.53 12.82 19.57
N HIS A 132 1.50 13.07 18.77
CA HIS A 132 0.20 12.42 18.94
C HIS A 132 0.15 10.94 18.55
N TYR A 133 1.16 10.45 17.82
CA TYR A 133 1.12 9.14 17.15
C TYR A 133 2.01 8.08 17.80
N PHE A 134 2.85 8.44 18.77
CA PHE A 134 3.66 7.46 19.49
C PHE A 134 2.87 6.84 20.64
N ASN A 135 2.68 5.52 20.59
CA ASN A 135 1.98 4.78 21.63
C ASN A 135 2.89 4.49 22.84
N SER A 136 4.13 4.06 22.57
CA SER A 136 5.13 3.72 23.58
C SER A 136 6.55 3.83 23.02
N ALA A 137 7.52 4.11 23.86
CA ALA A 137 8.94 3.96 23.55
C ALA A 137 9.61 3.03 24.56
N GLN A 138 10.57 2.24 24.09
CA GLN A 138 11.30 1.28 24.91
C GLN A 138 12.79 1.43 24.64
N ILE A 139 13.60 1.41 25.70
CA ILE A 139 15.06 1.43 25.61
C ILE A 139 15.60 0.18 26.29
N MET A 140 16.58 -0.44 25.62
CA MET A 140 17.31 -1.58 26.14
C MET A 140 18.75 -1.18 26.44
N ASP A 141 19.24 -1.49 27.64
CA ASP A 141 20.64 -1.29 27.99
C ASP A 141 21.53 -2.44 27.48
N SER A 142 22.85 -2.29 27.62
CA SER A 142 23.85 -3.30 27.23
C SER A 142 23.73 -4.64 27.98
N ASN A 143 23.06 -4.64 29.14
CA ASN A 143 22.79 -5.82 29.96
C ASN A 143 21.44 -6.48 29.62
N GLY A 144 20.74 -6.00 28.59
CA GLY A 144 19.43 -6.52 28.16
C GLY A 144 18.27 -6.06 29.05
N ARG A 145 18.46 -5.05 29.90
CA ARG A 145 17.42 -4.49 30.76
C ARG A 145 16.56 -3.54 29.94
N LEU A 146 15.25 -3.77 29.96
CA LEU A 146 14.28 -2.99 29.20
C LEU A 146 13.58 -1.95 30.09
N ILE A 147 13.45 -0.73 29.56
CA ILE A 147 12.80 0.40 30.20
C ILE A 147 11.79 0.96 29.21
N SER A 148 10.51 0.96 29.60
CA SER A 148 9.40 1.41 28.76
C SER A 148 8.76 2.68 29.31
N ALA A 149 8.31 3.53 28.41
CA ALA A 149 7.47 4.70 28.69
C ALA A 149 6.27 4.74 27.73
N GLY A 150 5.17 5.36 28.16
CA GLY A 150 3.92 5.43 27.40
C GLY A 150 2.93 4.31 27.75
N MET A 151 2.01 4.01 26.83
CA MET A 151 1.01 2.97 27.05
C MET A 151 1.70 1.60 27.10
N TRP A 152 1.26 0.74 28.01
CA TRP A 152 1.74 -0.64 28.05
C TRP A 152 1.32 -1.35 26.76
N THR A 153 2.27 -1.56 25.86
CA THR A 153 2.03 -2.36 24.67
C THR A 153 2.22 -3.83 25.04
N ASN A 154 1.21 -4.67 24.81
CA ASN A 154 1.34 -6.12 24.93
C ASN A 154 2.08 -6.71 23.71
N LEU A 155 3.08 -5.99 23.22
CA LEU A 155 3.93 -6.43 22.12
C LEU A 155 4.91 -7.44 22.71
N ASN A 156 4.78 -8.69 22.29
CA ASN A 156 5.74 -9.73 22.63
C ASN A 156 7.00 -9.51 21.78
N ILE A 157 7.86 -8.59 22.23
CA ILE A 157 9.13 -8.32 21.57
C ILE A 157 10.00 -9.57 21.71
N ASP A 158 10.28 -10.24 20.59
CA ASP A 158 11.26 -11.33 20.56
C ASP A 158 12.66 -10.75 20.78
N TYR A 159 13.12 -10.82 22.03
CA TYR A 159 14.42 -10.35 22.45
C TYR A 159 15.59 -11.06 21.75
N GLN A 160 15.41 -12.31 21.31
CA GLN A 160 16.45 -13.01 20.57
C GLN A 160 16.58 -12.43 19.18
N TRP A 161 15.45 -12.17 18.52
CA TRP A 161 15.43 -11.48 17.24
C TRP A 161 16.03 -10.07 17.35
N VAL A 162 15.60 -9.24 18.32
CA VAL A 162 16.13 -7.88 18.49
C VAL A 162 17.65 -7.88 18.68
N ASN A 163 18.18 -8.75 19.54
CA ASN A 163 19.63 -8.84 19.77
C ASN A 163 20.40 -9.36 18.56
N HIS A 164 19.82 -10.26 17.77
CA HIS A 164 20.41 -10.71 16.52
C HIS A 164 20.44 -9.56 15.51
N GLU A 165 19.33 -8.85 15.38
CA GLU A 165 19.16 -7.79 14.40
C GLU A 165 20.05 -6.58 14.72
N ILE A 166 20.10 -6.11 15.97
CA ILE A 166 21.01 -5.01 16.40
C ILE A 166 22.46 -5.28 15.96
N ARG A 167 22.92 -6.53 16.06
CA ARG A 167 24.28 -6.92 15.64
C ARG A 167 24.45 -6.95 14.13
N ASN A 168 23.42 -7.32 13.38
CA ASN A 168 23.45 -7.40 11.92
C ASN A 168 23.39 -6.00 11.27
N VAL A 169 22.57 -5.09 11.79
CA VAL A 169 22.27 -3.82 11.12
C VAL A 169 23.19 -2.67 11.52
N GLY A 170 24.04 -2.85 12.55
CA GLY A 170 25.11 -1.92 12.90
C GLY A 170 24.63 -0.51 13.25
N GLY A 171 23.43 -0.38 13.84
CA GLY A 171 22.85 0.90 14.24
C GLY A 171 21.96 1.59 13.20
N ARG A 172 21.59 0.91 12.11
CA ARG A 172 20.55 1.39 11.18
C ARG A 172 19.15 1.16 11.73
N ASN A 173 18.21 1.97 11.26
CA ASN A 173 16.79 1.81 11.57
C ASN A 173 16.21 0.54 10.94
N VAL A 174 15.36 -0.15 11.70
CA VAL A 174 14.65 -1.35 11.27
C VAL A 174 13.17 -1.14 11.53
N TRP A 175 12.37 -1.28 10.47
CA TRP A 175 10.92 -1.22 10.54
C TRP A 175 10.36 -2.64 10.61
N GLN A 176 9.44 -2.89 11.53
CA GLN A 176 8.77 -4.19 11.68
C GLN A 176 7.26 -3.98 11.57
N GLY A 177 6.60 -4.75 10.70
CA GLY A 177 5.15 -4.76 10.59
C GLY A 177 4.49 -5.56 11.72
N VAL A 178 3.20 -5.31 11.97
CA VAL A 178 2.41 -6.08 12.96
C VAL A 178 2.30 -7.56 12.54
N ASP A 179 2.27 -7.82 11.24
CA ASP A 179 2.12 -9.17 10.67
C ASP A 179 3.39 -10.03 10.79
N ASP A 180 4.56 -9.40 11.00
CA ASP A 180 5.84 -10.08 11.16
C ASP A 180 6.01 -10.71 12.55
N GLN A 181 5.03 -10.50 13.45
CA GLN A 181 5.03 -11.04 14.82
C GLN A 181 4.28 -12.36 14.97
N GLY A 182 3.81 -12.98 13.88
CA GLY A 182 3.21 -14.31 13.91
C GLY A 182 1.97 -14.39 14.79
N PHE A 183 0.87 -13.78 14.33
CA PHE A 183 -0.48 -14.00 14.86
C PHE A 183 -1.32 -14.84 13.89
#